data_AF-A0A9C9EP88-F1
#
_entry.id   AF-A0A9C9EP88-F1
#
_cell.length_a   1.000
_cell.length_b   1.000
_cell.length_c   1.000
_cell.angle_alpha   90.00
_cell.angle_beta   90.00
_cell.angle_gamma   90.00
#
_symmetry.space_group_name_H-M   'P 1'
#
loop_
_entity.id
_entity.type
_entity.pdbx_description
1 polymer ?
#
loop_
_entity_poly.entity_id
_entity_poly.type
_entity_poly.pdbx_seq_one_letter_code
_entity_poly.pdbx_strand_id
1 'polypeptide(L)'
;MNINIPYGRDVISIDIDSKLIDEIIKPSPLSGTSITQRDIASDEKLIAMANDFLKGKEPTLIVINDHTRPTPSGVIINTIRPLLRNSEDTIFIATGTHRPSTEYELGVILGDSFDVFRMRIIQNDCKNDEFNNLGWTSYGTEVLINNVFERFHKIFTIGSVEPHYFAGFTGGRKSFLPGASSFISIEKNHSHALSKNALPLSLSGNPV
;
A
#
# COMPACT_ATOMS: atom_id res chain seq x y z
N MET A 1 -32.88 -20.09 0.54
CA MET A 1 -31.91 -19.41 1.43
C MET A 1 -31.43 -18.18 0.70
N ASN A 2 -31.57 -17.02 1.34
CA ASN A 2 -31.17 -15.75 0.73
C ASN A 2 -29.67 -15.50 0.96
N ILE A 3 -28.92 -15.27 -0.12
CA ILE A 3 -27.50 -14.94 -0.11
C ILE A 3 -27.31 -13.56 -0.74
N ASN A 4 -26.54 -12.71 -0.08
CA ASN A 4 -26.21 -11.36 -0.53
C ASN A 4 -24.81 -11.34 -1.17
N ILE A 5 -24.74 -10.89 -2.43
CA ILE A 5 -23.51 -10.78 -3.21
C ILE A 5 -23.21 -9.31 -3.51
N PRO A 6 -22.06 -8.76 -3.09
CA PRO A 6 -21.63 -7.42 -3.49
C PRO A 6 -21.48 -7.31 -5.02
N TYR A 7 -22.09 -6.30 -5.64
CA TYR A 7 -22.00 -6.06 -7.09
C TYR A 7 -21.94 -4.56 -7.39
N GLY A 8 -20.76 -4.06 -7.75
CA GLY A 8 -20.54 -2.64 -7.97
C GLY A 8 -20.75 -1.83 -6.68
N ARG A 9 -21.77 -0.96 -6.66
CA ARG A 9 -22.17 -0.17 -5.47
C ARG A 9 -23.35 -0.78 -4.71
N ASP A 10 -23.93 -1.84 -5.25
CA ASP A 10 -25.15 -2.45 -4.74
C ASP A 10 -24.87 -3.86 -4.18
N VAL A 11 -25.92 -4.46 -3.63
CA VAL A 11 -25.92 -5.85 -3.18
C VAL A 11 -27.04 -6.57 -3.92
N ILE A 12 -26.69 -7.67 -4.60
CA ILE A 12 -27.66 -8.54 -5.25
C ILE A 12 -28.04 -9.63 -4.25
N SER A 13 -29.33 -9.73 -3.94
CA SER A 13 -29.88 -10.84 -3.16
C SER A 13 -30.35 -11.96 -4.09
N ILE A 14 -29.86 -13.17 -3.86
CA ILE A 14 -30.29 -14.37 -4.59
C ILE A 14 -30.93 -15.37 -3.62
N ASP A 15 -32.03 -16.00 -4.03
CA ASP A 15 -32.63 -17.10 -3.27
C ASP A 15 -32.24 -18.44 -3.90
N ILE A 16 -31.48 -19.24 -3.15
CA ILE A 16 -31.02 -20.57 -3.55
C ILE A 16 -31.63 -21.60 -2.61
N ASP A 17 -32.19 -22.69 -3.16
CA ASP A 17 -32.64 -23.82 -2.32
C ASP A 17 -31.47 -24.31 -1.45
N SER A 18 -31.65 -24.27 -0.12
CA SER A 18 -30.60 -24.65 0.82
C SER A 18 -30.13 -26.10 0.64
N LYS A 19 -30.93 -26.95 -0.01
CA LYS A 19 -30.54 -28.33 -0.36
C LYS A 19 -29.43 -28.39 -1.42
N LEU A 20 -29.19 -27.31 -2.17
CA LEU A 20 -28.16 -27.20 -3.19
C LEU A 20 -26.84 -26.61 -2.65
N ILE A 21 -26.79 -26.25 -1.36
CA ILE A 21 -25.65 -25.59 -0.74
C ILE A 21 -24.94 -26.58 0.17
N ASP A 22 -23.67 -26.85 -0.11
CA ASP A 22 -22.80 -27.62 0.77
C ASP A 22 -22.19 -26.73 1.86
N GLU A 23 -21.46 -25.67 1.45
CA GLU A 23 -20.81 -24.73 2.37
C GLU A 23 -20.85 -23.29 1.86
N ILE A 24 -20.91 -22.33 2.79
CA ILE A 24 -20.71 -20.89 2.54
C ILE A 24 -19.45 -20.43 3.27
N ILE A 25 -18.38 -20.21 2.52
CA ILE A 25 -17.11 -19.70 3.04
C ILE A 25 -17.15 -18.17 3.02
N LYS A 26 -16.94 -17.55 4.18
CA LYS A 26 -16.89 -16.09 4.34
C LYS A 26 -15.71 -15.70 5.24
N PRO A 27 -15.12 -14.51 5.04
CA PRO A 27 -14.12 -14.01 5.97
C PRO A 27 -14.73 -13.86 7.37
N SER A 28 -13.91 -14.04 8.40
CA SER A 28 -14.31 -13.73 9.77
C SER A 28 -14.77 -12.28 9.84
N PRO A 29 -15.92 -11.98 10.46
CA PRO A 29 -16.40 -10.61 10.59
C PRO A 29 -15.34 -9.80 11.35
N LEU A 30 -14.87 -8.73 10.71
CA LEU A 30 -14.02 -7.76 11.40
C LEU A 30 -14.91 -6.98 12.38
N SER A 31 -14.54 -7.00 13.66
CA SER A 31 -15.18 -6.14 14.66
C SER A 31 -14.60 -4.72 14.54
N GLY A 32 -15.42 -3.75 14.12
CA GLY A 32 -15.05 -2.33 14.12
C GLY A 32 -15.41 -1.57 12.84
N THR A 33 -15.58 -0.26 12.98
CA THR A 33 -15.71 0.72 11.89
C THR A 33 -14.36 1.02 11.24
N SER A 34 -14.35 1.84 10.18
CA SER A 34 -13.15 2.48 9.64
C SER A 34 -12.26 3.03 10.76
N ILE A 35 -10.95 2.71 10.73
CA ILE A 35 -9.98 3.14 11.74
C ILE A 35 -9.96 4.67 11.86
N THR A 36 -9.95 5.17 13.09
CA THR A 36 -9.91 6.60 13.40
C THR A 36 -8.54 7.03 13.92
N GLN A 37 -8.28 8.33 13.96
CA GLN A 37 -7.07 8.86 14.58
C GLN A 37 -6.94 8.45 16.05
N ARG A 38 -8.08 8.34 16.77
CA ARG A 38 -8.12 7.93 18.18
C ARG A 38 -7.70 6.47 18.33
N ASP A 39 -8.16 5.59 17.45
CA ASP A 39 -7.81 4.17 17.49
C ASP A 39 -6.29 3.99 17.33
N ILE A 40 -5.70 4.69 16.34
CA ILE A 40 -4.25 4.66 16.10
C ILE A 40 -3.49 5.28 17.28
N ALA A 41 -3.92 6.45 17.77
CA ALA A 41 -3.25 7.15 18.85
C ALA A 41 -3.32 6.40 20.19
N SER A 42 -4.30 5.50 20.36
CA SER A 42 -4.44 4.68 21.56
C SER A 42 -3.51 3.46 21.59
N ASP A 43 -2.91 3.09 20.45
CA ASP A 43 -1.88 2.06 20.39
C ASP A 43 -0.52 2.65 20.78
N GLU A 44 -0.24 2.68 22.09
CA GLU A 44 0.99 3.25 22.66
C GLU A 44 2.26 2.63 22.06
N LYS A 45 2.23 1.32 21.74
CA LYS A 45 3.37 0.61 21.17
C LYS A 45 3.64 1.08 19.75
N LEU A 46 2.60 1.19 18.92
CA LEU A 46 2.71 1.70 17.56
C LEU A 46 3.22 3.15 17.55
N ILE A 47 2.67 4.01 18.41
CA ILE A 47 3.10 5.41 18.51
C ILE A 47 4.54 5.52 19.00
N ALA A 48 4.95 4.72 19.98
CA ALA A 48 6.33 4.70 20.45
C ALA A 48 7.30 4.28 19.33
N MET A 49 6.98 3.23 18.58
CA MET A 49 7.79 2.78 17.43
C MET A 49 7.86 3.85 16.32
N ALA A 50 6.75 4.49 15.99
CA ALA A 50 6.71 5.57 15.01
C ALA A 50 7.53 6.78 15.49
N ASN A 51 7.43 7.15 16.76
CA ASN A 51 8.21 8.23 17.34
C ASN A 51 9.70 7.92 17.33
N ASP A 52 10.13 6.72 17.73
CA ASP A 52 11.54 6.34 17.72
C ASP A 52 12.15 6.42 16.32
N PHE A 53 11.39 6.04 15.28
CA PHE A 53 11.86 6.11 13.90
C PHE A 53 11.80 7.53 13.30
N LEU A 54 10.72 8.27 13.56
CA LEU A 54 10.46 9.56 12.91
C LEU A 54 11.17 10.73 13.60
N LYS A 55 11.45 10.62 14.90
CA LYS A 55 12.13 11.66 15.68
C LYS A 55 13.51 11.97 15.10
N GLY A 56 13.90 13.23 15.19
CA GLY A 56 15.20 13.72 14.71
C GLY A 56 15.05 14.90 13.76
N LYS A 57 16.17 15.29 13.13
CA LYS A 57 16.25 16.48 12.26
C LYS A 57 16.37 16.14 10.77
N GLU A 58 16.26 14.86 10.40
CA GLU A 58 16.34 14.45 9.00
C GLU A 58 14.95 14.43 8.35
N PRO A 59 14.82 14.82 7.06
CA PRO A 59 13.58 14.65 6.30
C PRO A 59 13.20 13.18 6.12
N THR A 60 11.90 12.90 6.03
CA THR A 60 11.34 11.57 5.85
C THR A 60 10.62 11.48 4.51
N LEU A 61 10.86 10.40 3.77
CA LEU A 61 10.03 9.99 2.64
C LEU A 61 8.90 9.09 3.14
N ILE A 62 7.66 9.56 3.04
CA ILE A 62 6.48 8.82 3.47
C ILE A 62 5.86 8.17 2.25
N VAL A 63 6.02 6.86 2.12
CA VAL A 63 5.55 6.08 0.98
C VAL A 63 4.16 5.56 1.26
N ILE A 64 3.17 5.91 0.44
CA ILE A 64 1.77 5.52 0.63
C ILE A 64 1.20 4.85 -0.62
N ASN A 65 0.12 4.08 -0.44
CA ASN A 65 -0.63 3.51 -1.55
C ASN A 65 -1.37 4.58 -2.37
N ASP A 66 -1.66 4.25 -3.63
CA ASP A 66 -2.41 5.10 -4.55
C ASP A 66 -3.93 5.01 -4.37
N HIS A 67 -4.66 5.69 -5.25
CA HIS A 67 -6.14 5.76 -5.27
C HIS A 67 -6.85 4.42 -5.42
N THR A 68 -6.14 3.33 -5.77
CA THR A 68 -6.74 2.00 -5.96
C THR A 68 -6.77 1.18 -4.67
N ARG A 69 -6.32 1.76 -3.55
CA ARG A 69 -6.32 1.10 -2.24
C ARG A 69 -7.18 1.87 -1.25
N PRO A 70 -8.00 1.18 -0.43
CA PRO A 70 -8.80 1.81 0.62
C PRO A 70 -7.97 2.11 1.88
N THR A 71 -6.65 2.27 1.76
CA THR A 71 -5.77 2.53 2.90
C THR A 71 -6.12 3.89 3.49
N PRO A 72 -6.36 3.99 4.82
CA PRO A 72 -6.70 5.26 5.49
C PRO A 72 -5.45 6.12 5.70
N SER A 73 -4.69 6.37 4.64
CA SER A 73 -3.39 7.06 4.67
C SER A 73 -3.47 8.43 5.31
N GLY A 74 -4.46 9.25 4.94
CA GLY A 74 -4.68 10.57 5.54
C GLY A 74 -4.93 10.51 7.05
N VAL A 75 -5.68 9.52 7.53
CA VAL A 75 -5.93 9.32 8.97
C VAL A 75 -4.61 9.01 9.69
N ILE A 76 -3.82 8.09 9.14
CA ILE A 76 -2.53 7.68 9.73
C ILE A 76 -1.54 8.85 9.72
N ILE A 77 -1.39 9.55 8.59
CA ILE A 77 -0.49 10.71 8.45
C ILE A 77 -0.89 11.80 9.45
N ASN A 78 -2.18 12.11 9.56
CA ASN A 78 -2.65 13.11 10.53
C ASN A 78 -2.30 12.73 11.98
N THR A 79 -2.40 11.45 12.35
CA THR A 79 -2.00 10.97 13.68
C THR A 79 -0.50 11.13 13.94
N ILE A 80 0.36 10.81 12.96
CA ILE A 80 1.83 10.91 13.13
C ILE A 80 2.38 12.31 12.82
N ARG A 81 1.57 13.23 12.29
CA ARG A 81 1.98 14.59 11.88
C ARG A 81 2.74 15.39 12.95
N PRO A 82 2.44 15.27 14.26
CA PRO A 82 3.23 15.92 15.30
C PRO A 82 4.68 15.41 15.42
N LEU A 83 4.97 14.22 14.90
CA LEU A 83 6.29 13.59 14.87
C LEU A 83 7.08 13.94 13.60
N LEU A 84 6.39 14.50 12.59
CA LEU A 84 6.92 14.82 11.28
C LEU A 84 7.51 16.23 11.20
N ARG A 85 8.51 16.39 10.33
CA ARG A 85 9.06 17.68 9.90
C ARG A 85 8.27 18.15 8.68
N ASN A 86 7.00 18.49 8.91
CA ASN A 86 5.99 18.76 7.88
C ASN A 86 6.45 19.61 6.67
N SER A 87 7.34 20.59 6.88
CA SER A 87 7.88 21.47 5.83
C SER A 87 8.95 20.82 4.93
N GLU A 88 9.56 19.71 5.36
CA GLU A 88 10.66 19.03 4.68
C GLU A 88 10.34 17.58 4.32
N ASP A 89 9.38 16.96 4.99
CA ASP A 89 8.90 15.62 4.65
C ASP A 89 8.16 15.61 3.31
N THR A 90 8.30 14.49 2.61
CA THR A 90 7.79 14.30 1.24
C THR A 90 6.89 13.08 1.20
N ILE A 91 5.74 13.20 0.53
CA ILE A 91 4.85 12.07 0.27
C ILE A 91 5.24 11.44 -1.07
N PHE A 92 5.43 10.13 -1.08
CA PHE A 92 5.62 9.35 -2.30
C PHE A 92 4.42 8.42 -2.53
N ILE A 93 3.74 8.55 -3.66
CA ILE A 93 2.63 7.68 -4.05
C ILE A 93 3.18 6.50 -4.84
N ALA A 94 3.08 5.31 -4.24
CA ALA A 94 3.51 4.04 -4.80
C ALA A 94 2.48 3.48 -5.81
N THR A 95 2.47 4.03 -7.02
CA THR A 95 1.51 3.69 -8.09
C THR A 95 1.77 2.33 -8.75
N GLY A 96 3.00 1.81 -8.68
CA GLY A 96 3.40 0.67 -9.50
C GLY A 96 3.16 0.93 -10.99
N THR A 97 2.29 0.12 -11.61
CA THR A 97 1.91 0.26 -13.03
C THR A 97 0.66 1.11 -13.27
N HIS A 98 0.04 1.62 -12.23
CA HIS A 98 -1.16 2.44 -12.37
C HIS A 98 -0.82 3.83 -12.87
N ARG A 99 -1.84 4.55 -13.38
CA ARG A 99 -1.70 5.97 -13.70
C ARG A 99 -1.44 6.78 -12.41
N PRO A 100 -0.80 7.95 -12.52
CA PRO A 100 -0.79 8.92 -11.45
C PRO A 100 -2.21 9.24 -10.97
N SER A 101 -2.34 9.45 -9.66
CA SER A 101 -3.57 9.92 -9.03
C SER A 101 -3.80 11.39 -9.41
N THR A 102 -5.04 11.74 -9.67
CA THR A 102 -5.48 13.12 -9.90
C THR A 102 -5.42 13.94 -8.62
N GLU A 103 -5.45 15.27 -8.73
CA GLU A 103 -5.46 16.15 -7.55
C GLU A 103 -6.63 15.86 -6.61
N TYR A 104 -7.82 15.60 -7.17
CA TYR A 104 -9.01 15.21 -6.40
C TYR A 104 -8.77 13.91 -5.63
N GLU A 105 -8.24 12.87 -6.29
CA GLU A 105 -7.93 11.60 -5.64
C GLU A 105 -6.86 11.75 -4.55
N LEU A 106 -5.83 12.58 -4.77
CA LEU A 106 -4.84 12.89 -3.75
C LEU A 106 -5.48 13.58 -2.53
N GLY A 107 -6.42 14.50 -2.75
CA GLY A 107 -7.22 15.10 -1.69
C GLY A 107 -8.03 14.07 -0.90
N VAL A 108 -8.61 13.08 -1.58
CA VAL A 108 -9.32 11.97 -0.92
C VAL A 108 -8.38 11.08 -0.10
N ILE A 109 -7.20 10.73 -0.65
CA ILE A 109 -6.23 9.85 0.02
C ILE A 109 -5.63 10.51 1.26
N LEU A 110 -5.29 11.80 1.17
CA LEU A 110 -4.55 12.53 2.20
C LEU A 110 -5.46 13.30 3.17
N GLY A 111 -6.70 13.61 2.78
CA GLY A 111 -7.63 14.40 3.60
C GLY A 111 -7.00 15.72 4.06
N ASP A 112 -7.12 16.02 5.35
CA ASP A 112 -6.58 17.25 5.97
C ASP A 112 -5.05 17.42 5.84
N SER A 113 -4.32 16.36 5.49
CA SER A 113 -2.88 16.44 5.21
C SER A 113 -2.56 16.91 3.79
N PHE A 114 -3.54 16.95 2.88
CA PHE A 114 -3.30 17.28 1.48
C PHE A 114 -2.62 18.65 1.31
N ASP A 115 -3.20 19.72 1.86
CA ASP A 115 -2.67 21.08 1.68
C ASP A 115 -1.29 21.28 2.32
N VAL A 116 -0.98 20.52 3.37
CA VAL A 116 0.33 20.56 4.05
C VAL A 116 1.42 20.03 3.12
N PHE A 117 1.14 18.92 2.42
CA PHE A 117 2.11 18.21 1.61
C PHE A 117 1.99 18.48 0.10
N ARG A 118 0.96 19.18 -0.37
CA ARG A 118 0.61 19.34 -1.80
C ARG A 118 1.80 19.68 -2.71
N MET A 119 2.71 20.53 -2.25
CA MET A 119 3.91 20.95 -3.00
C MET A 119 5.08 19.96 -2.96
N ARG A 120 4.96 18.88 -2.19
CA ARG A 120 5.95 17.82 -1.93
C ARG A 120 5.32 16.43 -2.04
N ILE A 121 4.40 16.27 -2.99
CA ILE A 121 3.88 14.96 -3.39
C ILE A 121 4.61 14.55 -4.67
N ILE A 122 5.21 13.36 -4.64
CA ILE A 122 5.82 12.71 -5.80
C ILE A 122 5.03 11.44 -6.07
N GLN A 123 4.78 11.11 -7.33
CA GLN A 123 4.10 9.88 -7.72
C GLN A 123 5.02 9.11 -8.65
N ASN A 124 5.16 7.80 -8.44
CA ASN A 124 5.95 6.98 -9.34
C ASN A 124 5.34 6.98 -10.74
N ASP A 125 6.17 7.19 -11.76
CA ASP A 125 5.86 6.86 -13.14
C ASP A 125 6.84 5.76 -13.60
N CYS A 126 6.38 4.51 -13.52
CA CYS A 126 7.20 3.34 -13.82
C CYS A 126 7.82 3.32 -15.23
N LYS A 127 7.34 4.17 -16.16
CA LYS A 127 7.83 4.21 -17.55
C LYS A 127 8.70 5.42 -17.85
N ASN A 128 8.51 6.54 -17.13
CA ASN A 128 9.11 7.81 -17.49
C ASN A 128 10.07 8.38 -16.44
N ASP A 129 10.01 7.90 -15.19
CA ASP A 129 10.94 8.35 -14.15
C ASP A 129 12.34 7.79 -14.34
N GLU A 130 13.30 8.36 -13.63
CA GLU A 130 14.65 7.83 -13.49
C GLU A 130 14.71 6.85 -12.31
N PHE A 131 15.39 5.73 -12.54
CA PHE A 131 15.49 4.65 -11.57
C PHE A 131 16.95 4.30 -11.29
N ASN A 132 17.25 4.07 -10.02
CA ASN A 132 18.54 3.57 -9.59
C ASN A 132 18.52 2.06 -9.47
N ASN A 133 19.60 1.44 -9.92
CA ASN A 133 19.78 0.02 -9.83
C ASN A 133 20.35 -0.37 -8.47
N LEU A 134 19.55 -1.07 -7.68
CA LEU A 134 19.91 -1.54 -6.34
C LEU A 134 20.44 -2.99 -6.33
N GLY A 135 20.57 -3.61 -7.50
CA GLY A 135 21.05 -4.96 -7.65
C GLY A 135 20.02 -5.91 -8.25
N TRP A 136 20.23 -7.21 -8.03
CA TRP A 136 19.40 -8.29 -8.56
C TRP A 136 18.91 -9.17 -7.42
N THR A 137 17.64 -9.58 -7.48
CA THR A 137 17.12 -10.60 -6.58
C THR A 137 17.70 -11.97 -6.90
N SER A 138 17.60 -12.91 -5.96
CA SER A 138 17.97 -14.32 -6.18
C SER A 138 17.19 -15.00 -7.31
N TYR A 139 16.05 -14.44 -7.72
CA TYR A 139 15.22 -14.90 -8.84
C TYR A 139 15.51 -14.14 -10.15
N GLY A 140 16.59 -13.35 -10.19
CA GLY A 140 17.04 -12.65 -11.39
C GLY A 140 16.16 -11.45 -11.78
N THR A 141 15.43 -10.88 -10.83
CA THR A 141 14.74 -9.59 -11.03
C THR A 141 15.72 -8.46 -10.75
N GLU A 142 15.99 -7.64 -11.75
CA GLU A 142 16.73 -6.39 -11.56
C GLU A 142 15.87 -5.41 -10.75
N VAL A 143 16.42 -4.85 -9.67
CA VAL A 143 15.71 -3.98 -8.73
C VAL A 143 15.99 -2.52 -9.05
N LEU A 144 15.15 -1.93 -9.91
CA LEU A 144 15.23 -0.53 -10.32
C LEU A 144 14.18 0.28 -9.55
N ILE A 145 14.63 1.09 -8.58
CA ILE A 145 13.77 1.90 -7.69
C ILE A 145 13.89 3.37 -8.03
N ASN A 146 12.78 4.11 -7.94
CA ASN A 146 12.71 5.53 -8.24
C ASN A 146 13.84 6.32 -7.55
N ASN A 147 14.55 7.17 -8.31
CA ASN A 147 15.77 7.79 -7.82
C ASN A 147 15.57 8.74 -6.61
N VAL A 148 14.32 9.17 -6.38
CA VAL A 148 13.98 10.02 -5.24
C VAL A 148 14.36 9.35 -3.92
N PHE A 149 14.33 8.01 -3.84
CA PHE A 149 14.65 7.27 -2.62
C PHE A 149 16.07 7.53 -2.12
N GLU A 150 17.04 7.81 -3.01
CA GLU A 150 18.42 8.10 -2.62
C GLU A 150 18.58 9.44 -1.87
N ARG A 151 17.60 10.34 -1.99
CA ARG A 151 17.61 11.64 -1.32
C ARG A 151 17.23 11.55 0.15
N PHE A 152 16.73 10.39 0.59
CA PHE A 152 16.18 10.20 1.92
C PHE A 152 16.86 9.05 2.65
N HIS A 153 17.29 9.33 3.88
CA HIS A 153 17.83 8.32 4.80
C HIS A 153 16.71 7.67 5.63
N LYS A 154 15.58 8.38 5.82
CA LYS A 154 14.39 7.87 6.51
C LYS A 154 13.26 7.62 5.52
N ILE A 155 12.83 6.37 5.42
CA ILE A 155 11.71 5.95 4.58
C ILE A 155 10.66 5.31 5.49
N PHE A 156 9.46 5.88 5.51
CA PHE A 156 8.34 5.41 6.33
C PHE A 156 7.19 4.97 5.42
N THR A 157 6.80 3.69 5.47
CA THR A 157 5.77 3.16 4.57
C THR A 157 4.42 3.06 5.28
N ILE A 158 3.35 3.55 4.66
CA ILE A 158 1.97 3.36 5.08
C ILE A 158 1.25 2.57 3.98
N GLY A 159 0.66 1.43 4.34
CA GLY A 159 -0.09 0.61 3.39
C GLY A 159 -0.98 -0.42 4.07
N SER A 160 -1.83 -1.10 3.30
CA SER A 160 -2.66 -2.19 3.79
C SER A 160 -2.02 -3.57 3.58
N VAL A 161 -2.31 -4.50 4.48
CA VAL A 161 -1.94 -5.92 4.38
C VAL A 161 -3.22 -6.72 4.16
N GLU A 162 -3.32 -7.33 2.99
CA GLU A 162 -4.49 -8.07 2.50
C GLU A 162 -3.99 -9.33 1.78
N PRO A 163 -4.76 -10.44 1.77
CA PRO A 163 -4.47 -11.58 0.92
C PRO A 163 -4.32 -11.16 -0.55
N HIS A 164 -3.28 -11.65 -1.22
CA HIS A 164 -3.01 -11.34 -2.61
C HIS A 164 -2.86 -12.60 -3.44
N TYR A 165 -3.71 -12.75 -4.45
CA TYR A 165 -3.89 -13.92 -5.30
C TYR A 165 -2.63 -14.64 -5.81
N PHE A 166 -1.50 -13.95 -6.04
CA PHE A 166 -0.22 -14.60 -6.37
C PHE A 166 0.95 -14.26 -5.45
N ALA A 167 0.85 -13.24 -4.59
CA ALA A 167 2.01 -12.66 -3.89
C ALA A 167 2.00 -12.97 -2.39
N GLY A 168 1.17 -13.93 -1.97
CA GLY A 168 0.83 -14.14 -0.57
C GLY A 168 -0.06 -13.03 -0.03
N PHE A 169 0.55 -11.89 0.28
CA PHE A 169 -0.09 -10.72 0.90
C PHE A 169 0.30 -9.40 0.21
N THR A 170 -0.44 -8.31 0.43
CA THR A 170 -0.01 -6.93 0.12
C THR A 170 0.88 -6.35 1.23
N GLY A 171 1.21 -5.05 1.14
CA GLY A 171 1.91 -4.31 2.20
C GLY A 171 3.43 -4.50 2.26
N GLY A 172 4.08 -3.70 3.10
CA GLY A 172 5.52 -3.74 3.35
C GLY A 172 6.34 -3.64 2.06
N ARG A 173 7.07 -4.71 1.72
CA ARG A 173 7.93 -4.81 0.53
C ARG A 173 7.26 -4.38 -0.80
N LYS A 174 5.93 -4.52 -0.90
CA LYS A 174 5.18 -4.15 -2.11
C LYS A 174 5.12 -2.65 -2.38
N SER A 175 5.38 -1.81 -1.38
CA SER A 175 5.53 -0.37 -1.56
C SER A 175 6.78 -0.01 -2.39
N PHE A 176 7.77 -0.90 -2.44
CA PHE A 176 8.99 -0.74 -3.24
C PHE A 176 8.87 -1.43 -4.58
N LEU A 177 8.64 -2.76 -4.59
CA LEU A 177 8.41 -3.56 -5.78
C LEU A 177 7.04 -4.24 -5.67
N PRO A 178 6.02 -3.82 -6.44
CA PRO A 178 6.10 -2.92 -7.60
C PRO A 178 6.00 -1.42 -7.32
N GLY A 179 5.61 -1.00 -6.11
CA GLY A 179 5.07 0.34 -5.87
C GLY A 179 5.92 1.54 -6.33
N ALA A 180 7.23 1.46 -6.18
CA ALA A 180 8.20 2.51 -6.52
C ALA A 180 9.20 2.07 -7.60
N SER A 181 8.88 1.01 -8.34
CA SER A 181 9.81 0.36 -9.27
C SER A 181 9.57 0.78 -10.71
N SER A 182 10.60 0.56 -11.54
CA SER A 182 10.48 0.68 -13.01
C SER A 182 9.56 -0.40 -13.58
N PHE A 183 8.99 -0.14 -14.76
CA PHE A 183 8.12 -1.09 -15.45
C PHE A 183 8.85 -2.41 -15.74
N ILE A 184 10.13 -2.37 -16.10
CA ILE A 184 10.93 -3.56 -16.42
C ILE A 184 11.11 -4.44 -15.19
N SER A 185 11.45 -3.86 -14.03
CA SER A 185 11.52 -4.59 -12.76
C SER A 185 10.18 -5.19 -12.37
N ILE A 186 9.10 -4.41 -12.55
CA ILE A 186 7.74 -4.86 -12.24
C ILE A 186 7.34 -6.05 -13.11
N GLU A 187 7.49 -5.93 -14.44
CA GLU A 187 7.15 -6.97 -15.40
C GLU A 187 7.95 -8.24 -15.13
N LYS A 188 9.26 -8.11 -14.90
CA LYS A 188 10.11 -9.26 -14.56
C LYS A 188 9.66 -9.93 -13.26
N ASN A 189 9.35 -9.17 -12.21
CA ASN A 189 8.83 -9.75 -10.97
C ASN A 189 7.47 -10.43 -11.16
N HIS A 190 6.59 -9.84 -11.96
CA HIS A 190 5.26 -10.40 -12.24
C HIS A 190 5.33 -11.65 -13.12
N SER A 191 6.39 -11.83 -13.92
CA SER A 191 6.60 -13.09 -14.65
C SER A 191 6.71 -14.31 -13.72
N HIS A 192 7.18 -14.12 -12.48
CA HIS A 192 7.24 -15.17 -11.47
C HIS A 192 5.87 -15.58 -10.93
N ALA A 193 4.81 -14.79 -11.16
CA ALA A 193 3.44 -15.13 -10.79
C ALA A 193 2.89 -16.35 -11.55
N LEU A 194 3.56 -16.76 -12.63
CA LEU A 194 3.26 -18.00 -13.37
C LEU A 194 3.77 -19.26 -12.65
N SER A 195 4.58 -19.11 -11.61
CA SER A 195 5.05 -20.23 -10.80
C SER A 195 3.92 -20.88 -10.01
N LYS A 196 3.98 -22.21 -9.87
CA LYS A 196 3.06 -22.96 -9.00
C LYS A 196 3.19 -22.58 -7.52
N ASN A 197 4.28 -21.93 -7.13
CA ASN A 197 4.51 -21.48 -5.76
C ASN A 197 4.00 -20.05 -5.50
N ALA A 198 3.57 -19.33 -6.55
CA ALA A 198 2.99 -17.99 -6.43
C ALA A 198 1.51 -18.09 -6.06
N LEU A 199 1.25 -18.27 -4.76
CA LEU A 199 -0.07 -18.61 -4.22
C LEU A 199 -0.60 -17.52 -3.28
N PRO A 200 -1.94 -17.42 -3.12
CA PRO A 200 -2.51 -16.60 -2.06
C PRO A 200 -2.05 -17.11 -0.69
N LEU A 201 -1.87 -16.20 0.26
CA LEU A 201 -1.45 -16.50 1.64
C LEU A 201 -0.08 -17.19 1.80
N SER A 202 0.69 -17.37 0.72
CA SER A 202 2.02 -17.98 0.74
C SER A 202 3.13 -16.94 0.55
N LEU A 203 3.98 -16.77 1.55
CA LEU A 203 5.21 -15.97 1.46
C LEU A 203 6.47 -16.83 1.32
N SER A 204 6.54 -17.94 2.06
CA SER A 204 7.71 -18.82 2.02
C SER A 204 7.76 -19.61 0.72
N GLY A 205 8.89 -19.52 0.01
CA GLY A 205 9.05 -20.16 -1.31
C GLY A 205 8.27 -19.49 -2.45
N ASN A 206 7.57 -18.39 -2.20
CA ASN A 206 6.94 -17.59 -3.24
C ASN A 206 8.01 -16.80 -3.99
N PRO A 207 8.13 -16.95 -5.32
CA PRO A 207 9.18 -16.27 -6.10
C PRO A 207 8.88 -14.79 -6.41
N VAL A 208 7.68 -14.30 -6.07
CA VAL A 208 7.22 -12.92 -6.29
C VAL A 208 7.43 -12.04 -5.07
#